data_AF-A0A9D8XFG8-F1
#
_entry.id   AF-A0A9D8XFG8-F1
#
_cell.length_a   1.000
_cell.length_b   1.000
_cell.length_c   1.000
_cell.angle_alpha   90.00
_cell.angle_beta   90.00
_cell.angle_gamma   90.00
#
_symmetry.space_group_name_H-M   'P 1'
#
loop_
_entity.id
_entity.type
_entity.pdbx_description
1 polymer ?
#
loop_
_entity_poly.entity_id
_entity_poly.type
_entity_poly.pdbx_seq_one_letter_code
_entity_poly.pdbx_strand_id
1 'polypeptide(L)'
;MFNVKISLFARTRELEHIIDRLHDKIIEMTMVFKEAVDIYLKERRSENYRQTSKKIKQIEHDSDKLRREIESRLYEQNLIPDMRGNILQLVENLDRVINLFDEVAHKFYIEQPDIPECYYEQLQTLVQQVSDCAENMAISSRAFFRDLVTLRDYSKKVYLLEHQSDKTSAKLRKAVFDSELELARKIQINTFVEEVADIADLAEDCIDALLIFAIKREI
;
A
#
# COMPACT_ATOMS: atom_id res chain seq x y z
N MET A 1 13.31 1.32 -34.16
CA MET A 1 14.04 2.17 -33.19
C MET A 1 14.29 1.31 -31.96
N PHE A 2 15.53 0.86 -31.75
CA PHE A 2 15.86 -0.02 -30.63
C PHE A 2 15.80 0.81 -29.33
N ASN A 3 14.75 0.62 -28.52
CA ASN A 3 14.73 1.10 -27.15
C ASN A 3 15.79 0.31 -26.37
N VAL A 4 16.98 0.88 -26.24
CA VAL A 4 17.98 0.36 -25.32
C VAL A 4 17.37 0.47 -23.92
N LYS A 5 17.07 -0.66 -23.29
CA LYS A 5 16.68 -0.75 -21.87
C LYS A 5 17.88 -0.36 -21.02
N ILE A 6 18.11 0.94 -20.84
CA ILE A 6 19.10 1.44 -19.89
C ILE A 6 18.44 1.39 -18.51
N SER A 7 18.77 0.36 -17.74
CA SER A 7 18.45 0.30 -16.30
C SER A 7 19.02 1.55 -15.63
N LEU A 8 18.21 2.17 -14.76
CA LEU A 8 18.60 3.35 -14.00
C LEU A 8 19.83 3.13 -13.11
N PHE A 9 20.13 1.87 -12.79
CA PHE A 9 21.22 1.48 -11.89
C PHE A 9 22.26 0.58 -12.58
N ALA A 10 22.57 0.79 -13.86
CA ALA A 10 23.59 0.00 -14.56
C ALA A 10 24.97 -0.06 -13.84
N ARG A 11 25.23 0.85 -12.89
CA ARG A 11 26.43 0.89 -12.03
C ARG A 11 26.16 0.62 -10.53
N THR A 12 24.94 0.26 -10.14
CA THR A 12 24.47 0.24 -8.73
C THR A 12 23.49 -0.89 -8.41
N ARG A 13 23.87 -2.13 -8.71
CA ARG A 13 23.03 -3.32 -8.47
C ARG A 13 22.56 -3.49 -7.02
N GLU A 14 23.34 -3.02 -6.05
CA GLU A 14 22.98 -3.11 -4.62
C GLU A 14 21.79 -2.22 -4.26
N LEU A 15 21.76 -0.96 -4.72
CA LEU A 15 20.65 -0.04 -4.43
C LEU A 15 19.36 -0.51 -5.10
N GLU A 16 19.45 -0.96 -6.35
CA GLU A 16 18.32 -1.56 -7.08
C GLU A 16 17.74 -2.77 -6.30
N HIS A 17 18.60 -3.62 -5.78
CA HIS A 17 18.20 -4.80 -5.00
C HIS A 17 17.55 -4.44 -3.66
N ILE A 18 18.02 -3.41 -2.96
CA ILE A 18 17.38 -2.96 -1.70
C ILE A 18 15.99 -2.37 -1.99
N ILE A 19 15.84 -1.60 -3.06
CA ILE A 19 14.54 -1.09 -3.50
C ILE A 19 13.59 -2.23 -3.89
N ASP A 20 14.07 -3.23 -4.63
CA ASP A 20 13.23 -4.39 -4.98
C ASP A 20 12.72 -5.12 -3.72
N ARG A 21 13.55 -5.25 -2.69
CA ARG A 21 13.14 -5.83 -1.39
C ARG A 21 12.07 -5.00 -0.70
N LEU A 22 12.12 -3.67 -0.80
CA LEU A 22 11.05 -2.81 -0.28
C LEU A 22 9.73 -3.07 -1.03
N HIS A 23 9.77 -3.21 -2.36
CA HIS A 23 8.58 -3.62 -3.12
C HIS A 23 8.07 -5.00 -2.71
N ASP A 24 8.96 -5.97 -2.44
CA ASP A 24 8.55 -7.29 -1.95
C ASP A 24 7.85 -7.20 -0.59
N LYS A 25 8.27 -6.27 0.28
CA LYS A 25 7.60 -6.03 1.57
C LYS A 25 6.19 -5.48 1.42
N ILE A 26 5.92 -4.65 0.43
CA ILE A 26 4.55 -4.22 0.11
C ILE A 26 3.69 -5.42 -0.26
N ILE A 27 4.20 -6.29 -1.15
CA ILE A 27 3.47 -7.49 -1.59
C ILE A 27 3.23 -8.44 -0.40
N GLU A 28 4.23 -8.61 0.48
CA GLU A 28 4.07 -9.38 1.72
C GLU A 28 2.99 -8.76 2.63
N MET A 29 3.02 -7.44 2.80
CA MET A 29 2.06 -6.69 3.62
C MET A 29 0.62 -6.91 3.15
N THR A 30 0.35 -6.79 1.84
CA THR A 30 -1.01 -6.93 1.29
C THR A 30 -1.57 -8.33 1.53
N MET A 31 -0.74 -9.38 1.39
CA MET A 31 -1.16 -10.76 1.67
C MET A 31 -1.51 -10.97 3.14
N VAL A 32 -0.65 -10.52 4.05
CA VAL A 32 -0.83 -10.71 5.49
C VAL A 32 -1.98 -9.85 6.03
N PHE A 33 -2.20 -8.66 5.47
CA PHE A 33 -3.33 -7.81 5.84
C PHE A 33 -4.69 -8.43 5.49
N LYS A 34 -4.82 -9.00 4.29
CA LYS A 34 -6.01 -9.78 3.90
C LYS A 34 -6.30 -10.91 4.89
N GLU A 35 -5.26 -11.69 5.22
CA GLU A 35 -5.36 -12.75 6.22
C GLU A 35 -5.79 -12.21 7.59
N ALA A 36 -5.23 -11.08 8.02
CA ALA A 36 -5.56 -10.46 9.30
C ALA A 36 -7.03 -10.08 9.39
N VAL A 37 -7.57 -9.39 8.38
CA VAL A 37 -8.99 -9.00 8.38
C VAL A 37 -9.89 -10.23 8.35
N ASP A 38 -9.58 -11.24 7.53
CA ASP A 38 -10.36 -12.47 7.48
C ASP A 38 -10.40 -13.21 8.83
N ILE A 39 -9.26 -13.29 9.52
CA ILE A 39 -9.20 -13.86 10.87
C ILE A 39 -10.02 -13.01 11.83
N TYR A 40 -9.90 -11.68 11.78
CA TYR A 40 -10.62 -10.78 12.66
C TYR A 40 -12.14 -10.92 12.54
N LEU A 41 -12.66 -11.02 11.31
CA LEU A 41 -14.10 -11.14 11.09
C LEU A 41 -14.65 -12.48 11.63
N LYS A 42 -13.85 -13.54 11.64
CA LYS A 42 -14.25 -14.88 12.12
C LYS A 42 -14.01 -15.08 13.62
N GLU A 43 -12.90 -14.57 14.13
CA GLU A 43 -12.38 -14.93 15.45
C GLU A 43 -12.20 -13.71 16.38
N ARG A 44 -12.47 -12.49 15.90
CA ARG A 44 -12.20 -11.22 16.60
C ARG A 44 -10.73 -11.15 17.03
N ARG A 45 -10.44 -10.63 18.24
CA ARG A 45 -9.09 -10.52 18.80
C ARG A 45 -8.61 -11.87 19.36
N SER A 46 -8.46 -12.85 18.48
CA SER A 46 -7.92 -14.17 18.79
C SER A 46 -6.38 -14.17 18.86
N GLU A 47 -5.79 -15.27 19.34
CA GLU A 47 -4.34 -15.44 19.31
C GLU A 47 -3.83 -15.55 17.85
N ASN A 48 -4.63 -16.11 16.94
CA ASN A 48 -4.30 -16.11 15.50
C ASN A 48 -4.22 -14.67 14.97
N TYR A 49 -5.22 -13.83 15.29
CA TYR A 49 -5.19 -12.43 14.89
C TYR A 49 -3.99 -11.69 15.47
N ARG A 50 -3.67 -11.94 16.74
CA ARG A 50 -2.50 -11.35 17.40
C ARG A 50 -1.19 -11.77 16.73
N GLN A 51 -1.05 -13.02 16.30
CA GLN A 51 0.12 -13.49 15.57
C GLN A 51 0.23 -12.81 14.21
N THR A 52 -0.87 -12.71 13.46
CA THR A 52 -0.88 -12.05 12.15
C THR A 52 -0.62 -10.55 12.26
N SER A 53 -1.20 -9.86 13.24
CA SER A 53 -0.91 -8.45 13.54
C SER A 53 0.56 -8.22 13.90
N LYS A 54 1.21 -9.15 14.63
CA LYS A 54 2.66 -9.08 14.87
C LYS A 54 3.49 -9.25 13.59
N LYS A 55 3.05 -10.08 12.63
CA LYS A 55 3.71 -10.22 11.33
C LYS A 55 3.65 -8.90 10.55
N ILE A 56 2.48 -8.27 10.51
CA ILE A 56 2.29 -6.92 9.92
C ILE A 56 3.27 -5.94 10.54
N LYS A 57 3.35 -5.88 11.87
CA LYS A 57 4.28 -4.99 12.57
C LYS A 57 5.75 -5.26 12.24
N GLN A 58 6.11 -6.53 12.04
CA GLN A 58 7.46 -6.92 11.65
C GLN A 58 7.77 -6.49 10.20
N ILE A 59 6.81 -6.60 9.29
CA ILE A 59 6.95 -6.16 7.89
C ILE A 59 7.15 -4.64 7.84
N GLU A 60 6.37 -3.87 8.59
CA GLU A 60 6.54 -2.41 8.72
C GLU A 60 7.94 -2.05 9.22
N HIS A 61 8.37 -2.63 10.35
CA HIS A 61 9.70 -2.37 10.90
C HIS A 61 10.84 -2.74 9.94
N ASP A 62 10.72 -3.84 9.19
CA ASP A 62 11.73 -4.22 8.21
C ASP A 62 11.70 -3.32 6.96
N SER A 63 10.54 -2.76 6.63
CA SER A 63 10.40 -1.79 5.53
C SER A 63 11.02 -0.44 5.88
N ASP A 64 10.79 0.06 7.10
CA ASP A 64 11.42 1.31 7.57
C ASP A 64 12.95 1.19 7.61
N LYS A 65 13.49 0.01 7.99
CA LYS A 65 14.94 -0.24 7.87
C LYS A 65 15.43 -0.16 6.42
N LEU A 66 14.71 -0.78 5.48
CA LEU A 66 15.06 -0.72 4.06
C LEU A 66 15.01 0.71 3.54
N ARG A 67 13.97 1.49 3.91
CA ARG A 67 13.86 2.92 3.60
C ARG A 67 15.09 3.69 4.07
N ARG A 68 15.45 3.57 5.35
CA ARG A 68 16.62 4.26 5.93
C ARG A 68 17.93 3.82 5.29
N GLU A 69 18.06 2.54 4.94
CA GLU A 69 19.22 2.02 4.21
C GLU A 69 19.31 2.67 2.82
N ILE A 70 18.21 2.72 2.07
CA ILE A 70 18.14 3.38 0.76
C ILE A 70 18.54 4.86 0.88
N GLU A 71 17.98 5.58 1.87
CA GLU A 71 18.32 6.98 2.13
C GLU A 71 19.83 7.16 2.35
N SER A 72 20.44 6.38 3.26
CA SER A 72 21.88 6.45 3.54
C SER A 72 22.71 6.21 2.28
N ARG A 73 22.34 5.20 1.48
CA ARG A 73 23.04 4.89 0.23
C ARG A 73 22.94 6.02 -0.78
N LEU A 74 21.78 6.66 -0.91
CA LEU A 74 21.59 7.80 -1.81
C LEU A 74 22.49 9.00 -1.44
N TYR A 75 22.81 9.20 -0.16
CA TYR A 75 23.75 10.23 0.29
C TYR A 75 25.21 9.88 -0.01
N GLU A 76 25.63 8.65 0.29
CA GLU A 76 27.00 8.17 0.11
C GLU A 76 27.41 8.10 -1.37
N GLN A 77 26.47 7.66 -2.20
CA GLN A 77 26.72 7.34 -3.58
C GLN A 77 26.47 8.56 -4.47
N ASN A 78 27.50 9.07 -5.13
CA ASN A 78 27.37 10.25 -6.00
C ASN A 78 26.60 9.97 -7.32
N LEU A 79 25.72 8.96 -7.32
CA LEU A 79 25.39 8.13 -8.46
C LEU A 79 24.23 8.64 -9.33
N ILE A 80 23.32 9.46 -8.78
CA ILE A 80 22.22 10.08 -9.55
C ILE A 80 21.85 11.49 -9.02
N PRO A 81 22.74 12.49 -9.12
CA PRO A 81 22.55 13.82 -8.51
C PRO A 81 21.16 14.43 -8.75
N ASP A 82 20.65 14.34 -9.98
CA ASP A 82 19.41 15.02 -10.37
C ASP A 82 18.13 14.27 -9.98
N MET A 83 18.21 12.99 -9.58
CA MET A 83 17.03 12.19 -9.24
C MET A 83 16.98 11.67 -7.79
N ARG A 84 18.00 11.92 -6.97
CA ARG A 84 17.99 11.48 -5.55
C ARG A 84 16.74 11.94 -4.82
N GLY A 85 16.34 13.20 -5.00
CA GLY A 85 15.12 13.73 -4.38
C GLY A 85 13.86 12.99 -4.81
N ASN A 86 13.74 12.66 -6.10
CA ASN A 86 12.61 11.89 -6.61
C ASN A 86 12.60 10.44 -6.07
N ILE A 87 13.76 9.79 -6.01
CA ILE A 87 13.88 8.43 -5.46
C ILE A 87 13.57 8.42 -3.97
N LEU A 88 14.09 9.40 -3.21
CA LEU A 88 13.80 9.52 -1.79
C LEU A 88 12.30 9.71 -1.56
N GLN A 89 11.67 10.65 -2.28
CA GLN A 89 10.23 10.87 -2.20
C GLN A 89 9.42 9.61 -2.55
N LEU A 90 9.85 8.86 -3.57
CA LEU A 90 9.21 7.60 -3.93
C LEU A 90 9.28 6.59 -2.78
N VAL A 91 10.47 6.39 -2.20
CA VAL A 91 10.68 5.41 -1.13
C VAL A 91 9.90 5.79 0.14
N GLU A 92 9.84 7.09 0.48
CA GLU A 92 9.00 7.60 1.57
C GLU A 92 7.51 7.33 1.31
N ASN A 93 7.02 7.56 0.08
CA ASN A 93 5.62 7.29 -0.25
C ASN A 93 5.28 5.80 -0.17
N LEU A 94 6.18 4.93 -0.61
CA LEU A 94 6.02 3.47 -0.50
C LEU A 94 5.95 3.02 0.97
N ASP A 95 6.82 3.56 1.82
CA ASP A 95 6.84 3.27 3.26
C ASP A 95 5.55 3.73 3.96
N ARG A 96 5.03 4.92 3.60
CA ARG A 96 3.75 5.41 4.15
C ARG A 96 2.59 4.45 3.90
N VAL A 97 2.54 3.79 2.74
CA VAL A 97 1.49 2.78 2.44
C VAL A 97 1.60 1.60 3.40
N ILE A 98 2.82 1.11 3.65
CA ILE A 98 3.06 0.00 4.59
C ILE A 98 2.68 0.39 6.02
N ASN A 99 3.01 1.62 6.43
CA ASN A 99 2.67 2.14 7.75
C ASN A 99 1.16 2.19 7.96
N LEU A 100 0.39 2.62 6.94
CA LEU A 100 -1.07 2.66 7.03
C LEU A 100 -1.68 1.25 7.21
N PHE A 101 -1.16 0.23 6.53
CA PHE A 101 -1.58 -1.15 6.78
C PHE A 101 -1.36 -1.59 8.23
N ASP A 102 -0.20 -1.25 8.83
CA ASP A 102 0.10 -1.53 10.23
C ASP A 102 -0.82 -0.77 11.18
N GLU A 103 -1.04 0.51 10.95
CA GLU A 103 -1.94 1.35 11.75
C GLU A 103 -3.37 0.80 11.77
N VAL A 104 -3.92 0.47 10.61
CA VAL A 104 -5.27 -0.10 10.49
C VAL A 104 -5.36 -1.44 11.21
N ALA A 105 -4.41 -2.35 10.98
CA ALA A 105 -4.39 -3.64 11.66
C ALA A 105 -4.25 -3.49 13.19
N HIS A 106 -3.42 -2.56 13.65
CA HIS A 106 -3.26 -2.29 15.06
C HIS A 106 -4.55 -1.73 15.69
N LYS A 107 -5.27 -0.89 14.96
CA LYS A 107 -6.53 -0.32 15.43
C LYS A 107 -7.63 -1.38 15.59
N PHE A 108 -7.71 -2.34 14.67
CA PHE A 108 -8.61 -3.50 14.82
C PHE A 108 -8.30 -4.30 16.10
N TYR A 109 -7.02 -4.44 16.45
CA TYR A 109 -6.58 -5.09 17.69
C TYR A 109 -7.01 -4.33 18.95
N ILE A 110 -6.89 -3.00 18.95
CA ILE A 110 -7.21 -2.15 20.10
C ILE A 110 -8.72 -2.02 20.27
N GLU A 111 -9.38 -1.48 19.26
CA GLU A 111 -10.75 -0.98 19.38
C GLU A 111 -11.81 -2.06 19.24
N GLN A 112 -11.44 -3.21 18.67
CA GLN A 112 -12.28 -4.38 18.49
C GLN A 112 -13.68 -4.04 17.93
N PRO A 113 -13.79 -3.47 16.71
CA PRO A 113 -15.07 -3.11 16.13
C PRO A 113 -16.00 -4.32 16.00
N ASP A 114 -17.19 -4.22 16.58
CA ASP A 114 -18.23 -5.23 16.42
C ASP A 114 -18.93 -5.04 15.06
N ILE A 115 -18.34 -5.60 14.01
CA ILE A 115 -18.89 -5.56 12.64
C ILE A 115 -19.95 -6.66 12.49
N PRO A 116 -21.19 -6.34 12.06
CA PRO A 116 -22.19 -7.35 11.71
C PRO A 116 -21.79 -8.24 10.53
N GLU A 117 -22.17 -9.52 10.58
CA GLU A 117 -21.87 -10.51 9.53
C GLU A 117 -22.38 -10.12 8.14
N CYS A 118 -23.50 -9.38 8.06
CA CYS A 118 -24.04 -8.91 6.80
C CYS A 118 -23.11 -7.95 6.03
N TYR A 119 -22.08 -7.40 6.68
CA TYR A 119 -21.09 -6.53 6.06
C TYR A 119 -19.76 -7.23 5.74
N TYR A 120 -19.57 -8.49 6.13
CA TYR A 120 -18.29 -9.19 5.99
C TYR A 120 -17.83 -9.28 4.54
N GLU A 121 -18.71 -9.73 3.64
CA GLU A 121 -18.39 -9.87 2.21
C GLU A 121 -17.98 -8.54 1.56
N GLN A 122 -18.68 -7.44 1.91
CA GLN A 122 -18.37 -6.12 1.38
C GLN A 122 -17.03 -5.60 1.90
N LEU A 123 -16.74 -5.80 3.19
CA LEU A 123 -15.46 -5.40 3.76
C LEU A 123 -14.30 -6.25 3.21
N GLN A 124 -14.49 -7.56 3.04
CA GLN A 124 -13.49 -8.43 2.40
C GLN A 124 -13.23 -8.01 0.95
N THR A 125 -14.28 -7.62 0.22
CA THR A 125 -14.15 -7.07 -1.13
C THR A 125 -13.34 -5.78 -1.13
N LEU A 126 -13.63 -4.86 -0.21
CA LEU A 126 -12.87 -3.61 -0.06
C LEU A 126 -11.39 -3.90 0.24
N VAL A 127 -11.12 -4.77 1.21
CA VAL A 127 -9.75 -5.15 1.62
C VAL A 127 -8.99 -5.80 0.47
N GLN A 128 -9.65 -6.62 -0.35
CA GLN A 128 -9.07 -7.19 -1.56
C GLN A 128 -8.73 -6.11 -2.60
N GLN A 129 -9.64 -5.16 -2.85
CA GLN A 129 -9.43 -4.05 -3.80
C GLN A 129 -8.26 -3.15 -3.41
N VAL A 130 -8.18 -2.72 -2.14
CA VAL A 130 -7.09 -1.85 -1.67
C VAL A 130 -5.74 -2.58 -1.63
N SER A 131 -5.76 -3.87 -1.32
CA SER A 131 -4.57 -4.73 -1.38
C SER A 131 -4.06 -4.89 -2.80
N ASP A 132 -4.94 -5.13 -3.76
CA ASP A 132 -4.57 -5.21 -5.18
C ASP A 132 -4.09 -3.86 -5.69
N CYS A 133 -4.67 -2.76 -5.22
CA CYS A 133 -4.24 -1.40 -5.55
C CYS A 133 -2.77 -1.18 -5.13
N ALA A 134 -2.44 -1.47 -3.87
CA ALA A 134 -1.07 -1.37 -3.35
C ALA A 134 -0.08 -2.31 -4.05
N GLU A 135 -0.50 -3.54 -4.43
CA GLU A 135 0.32 -4.46 -5.21
C GLU A 135 0.63 -3.91 -6.61
N ASN A 136 -0.39 -3.39 -7.32
CA ASN A 136 -0.19 -2.78 -8.64
C ASN A 136 0.67 -1.51 -8.55
N MET A 137 0.57 -0.74 -7.47
CA MET A 137 1.48 0.38 -7.18
C MET A 137 2.93 -0.10 -7.03
N ALA A 138 3.18 -1.15 -6.25
CA ALA A 138 4.52 -1.72 -6.10
C ALA A 138 5.10 -2.20 -7.43
N ILE A 139 4.29 -2.83 -8.29
CA ILE A 139 4.71 -3.27 -9.63
C ILE A 139 5.03 -2.06 -10.53
N SER A 140 4.20 -1.01 -10.52
CA SER A 140 4.45 0.22 -11.27
C SER A 140 5.74 0.92 -10.82
N SER A 141 5.92 1.04 -9.50
CA SER A 141 7.12 1.60 -8.87
C SER A 141 8.38 0.80 -9.21
N ARG A 142 8.29 -0.53 -9.23
CA ARG A 142 9.38 -1.40 -9.69
C ARG A 142 9.68 -1.20 -11.19
N ALA A 143 8.65 -1.01 -12.00
CA ALA A 143 8.77 -0.79 -13.44
C ALA A 143 9.42 0.57 -13.77
N PHE A 144 9.26 1.59 -12.93
CA PHE A 144 9.94 2.89 -13.10
C PHE A 144 11.43 2.76 -13.39
N PHE A 145 12.11 1.81 -12.75
CA PHE A 145 13.56 1.63 -12.91
C PHE A 145 13.97 0.94 -14.22
N ARG A 146 13.02 0.31 -14.94
CA ARG A 146 13.31 -0.68 -16.00
C ARG A 146 12.47 -0.53 -17.27
N ASP A 147 11.18 -0.25 -17.15
CA ASP A 147 10.20 -0.25 -18.23
C ASP A 147 9.06 0.73 -17.98
N LEU A 148 9.13 1.89 -18.65
CA LEU A 148 8.13 2.95 -18.53
C LEU A 148 6.77 2.58 -19.15
N VAL A 149 6.71 1.60 -20.07
CA VAL A 149 5.43 1.13 -20.64
C VAL A 149 4.67 0.37 -19.56
N THR A 150 5.33 -0.59 -18.90
CA THR A 150 4.75 -1.33 -17.78
C THR A 150 4.31 -0.39 -16.65
N LEU A 151 5.12 0.62 -16.32
CA LEU A 151 4.73 1.65 -15.35
C LEU A 151 3.41 2.33 -15.72
N ARG A 152 3.24 2.78 -16.98
CA ARG A 152 2.00 3.45 -17.41
C ARG A 152 0.78 2.51 -17.36
N ASP A 153 0.95 1.24 -17.71
CA ASP A 153 -0.14 0.26 -17.70
C ASP A 153 -0.60 -0.09 -16.28
N TYR A 154 0.34 -0.29 -15.35
CA TYR A 154 0.00 -0.57 -13.95
C TYR A 154 -0.52 0.66 -13.21
N SER A 155 -0.04 1.86 -13.55
CA SER A 155 -0.61 3.11 -13.02
C SER A 155 -2.10 3.25 -13.36
N LYS A 156 -2.52 2.89 -14.59
CA LYS A 156 -3.94 2.87 -14.96
C LYS A 156 -4.77 1.87 -14.17
N LYS A 157 -4.17 0.73 -13.79
CA LYS A 157 -4.84 -0.26 -12.94
C LYS A 157 -5.04 0.27 -11.52
N VAL A 158 -4.07 1.00 -10.98
CA VAL A 158 -4.19 1.67 -9.68
C VAL A 158 -5.39 2.63 -9.67
N TYR A 159 -5.49 3.56 -10.63
CA TYR A 159 -6.66 4.46 -10.75
C TYR A 159 -7.99 3.72 -10.89
N LEU A 160 -8.01 2.56 -11.58
CA LEU A 160 -9.23 1.77 -11.70
C LEU A 160 -9.62 1.11 -10.36
N LEU A 161 -8.63 0.60 -9.63
CA LEU A 161 -8.83 -0.10 -8.36
C LEU A 161 -9.19 0.85 -7.23
N GLU A 162 -8.56 2.02 -7.17
CA GLU A 162 -8.91 3.11 -6.25
C GLU A 162 -10.38 3.50 -6.44
N HIS A 163 -10.80 3.89 -7.64
CA HIS A 163 -12.21 4.23 -7.91
C HIS A 163 -13.20 3.09 -7.62
N GLN A 164 -12.74 1.84 -7.69
CA GLN A 164 -13.55 0.68 -7.30
C GLN A 164 -13.66 0.55 -5.78
N SER A 165 -12.55 0.67 -5.04
CA SER A 165 -12.57 0.67 -3.57
C SER A 165 -13.40 1.83 -3.04
N ASP A 166 -13.33 2.98 -3.69
CA ASP A 166 -14.05 4.19 -3.31
C ASP A 166 -15.57 4.00 -3.37
N LYS A 167 -16.06 3.38 -4.46
CA LYS A 167 -17.46 2.97 -4.60
C LYS A 167 -17.87 1.91 -3.59
N THR A 168 -17.02 0.91 -3.34
CA THR A 168 -17.30 -0.16 -2.37
C THR A 168 -17.41 0.42 -0.96
N SER A 169 -16.48 1.28 -0.57
CA SER A 169 -16.45 2.02 0.69
C SER A 169 -17.70 2.87 0.84
N ALA A 170 -18.03 3.71 -0.13
CA ALA A 170 -19.22 4.55 -0.11
C ALA A 170 -20.52 3.74 0.05
N LYS A 171 -20.64 2.61 -0.64
CA LYS A 171 -21.80 1.71 -0.54
C LYS A 171 -21.91 1.08 0.86
N LEU A 172 -20.79 0.58 1.39
CA LEU A 172 -20.75 -0.03 2.72
C LEU A 172 -21.09 1.00 3.81
N ARG A 173 -20.48 2.19 3.75
CA ARG A 173 -20.76 3.31 4.66
C ARG A 173 -22.24 3.68 4.64
N LYS A 174 -22.83 3.83 3.45
CA LYS A 174 -24.27 4.09 3.32
C LYS A 174 -25.10 3.00 3.99
N ALA A 175 -24.80 1.73 3.74
CA ALA A 175 -25.52 0.61 4.34
C ALA A 175 -25.38 0.56 5.87
N VAL A 176 -24.25 0.99 6.43
CA VAL A 176 -24.04 1.12 7.88
C VAL A 176 -24.90 2.25 8.44
N PHE A 177 -24.93 3.43 7.80
CA PHE A 177 -25.72 4.56 8.30
C PHE A 177 -27.24 4.38 8.15
N ASP A 178 -27.69 3.65 7.12
CA ASP A 178 -29.09 3.30 6.90
C ASP A 178 -29.59 2.18 7.85
N SER A 179 -28.71 1.55 8.63
CA SER A 179 -29.06 0.45 9.55
C SER A 179 -29.69 0.94 10.87
N GLU A 180 -30.21 0.01 11.67
CA GLU A 180 -30.71 0.28 13.03
C GLU A 180 -29.61 0.25 14.11
N LEU A 181 -28.34 0.19 13.72
CA LEU A 181 -27.23 0.21 14.68
C LEU A 181 -27.17 1.55 15.45
N GLU A 182 -26.69 1.50 16.70
CA GLU A 182 -26.41 2.71 17.47
C GLU A 182 -25.36 3.58 16.75
N LEU A 183 -25.51 4.91 16.86
CA LEU A 183 -24.60 5.87 16.25
C LEU A 183 -23.12 5.60 16.58
N ALA A 184 -22.78 5.26 17.83
CA ALA A 184 -21.40 4.97 18.21
C ALA A 184 -20.80 3.81 17.39
N ARG A 185 -21.57 2.74 17.19
CA ARG A 185 -21.17 1.59 16.38
C ARG A 185 -21.09 1.94 14.89
N LYS A 186 -22.02 2.75 14.38
CA LYS A 186 -21.99 3.26 13.01
C LYS A 186 -20.71 4.07 12.74
N ILE A 187 -20.38 4.98 13.65
CA ILE A 187 -19.19 5.82 13.55
C ILE A 187 -17.93 4.97 13.59
N GLN A 188 -17.82 4.02 14.52
CA GLN A 188 -16.65 3.14 14.59
C GLN A 188 -16.46 2.35 13.28
N ILE A 189 -17.50 1.69 12.79
CA ILE A 189 -17.43 0.93 11.53
C ILE A 189 -17.07 1.86 10.36
N ASN A 190 -17.68 3.05 10.29
CA ASN A 190 -17.36 4.04 9.26
C ASN A 190 -15.87 4.39 9.26
N THR A 191 -15.28 4.67 10.42
CA THR A 191 -13.86 4.99 10.55
C THR A 191 -12.97 3.86 10.03
N PHE A 192 -13.27 2.61 10.37
CA PHE A 192 -12.51 1.46 9.83
C PHE A 192 -12.66 1.31 8.31
N VAL A 193 -13.85 1.58 7.77
CA VAL A 193 -14.09 1.50 6.32
C VAL A 193 -13.35 2.62 5.58
N GLU A 194 -13.31 3.83 6.14
CA GLU A 194 -12.51 4.95 5.62
C GLU A 194 -11.01 4.62 5.65
N GLU A 195 -10.47 4.23 6.80
CA GLU A 195 -9.03 3.98 6.91
C GLU A 195 -8.53 2.79 6.06
N VAL A 196 -9.39 1.79 5.82
CA VAL A 196 -9.07 0.73 4.85
C VAL A 196 -9.05 1.29 3.43
N ALA A 197 -9.99 2.16 3.06
CA ALA A 197 -10.04 2.78 1.74
C ALA A 197 -8.86 3.73 1.49
N ASP A 198 -8.43 4.48 2.51
CA ASP A 198 -7.29 5.41 2.46
C ASP A 198 -5.97 4.74 1.98
N ILE A 199 -5.86 3.42 2.11
CA ILE A 199 -4.73 2.64 1.57
C ILE A 199 -4.65 2.75 0.04
N ALA A 200 -5.80 2.69 -0.65
CA ALA A 200 -5.85 2.84 -2.10
C ALA A 200 -5.58 4.29 -2.52
N ASP A 201 -6.12 5.26 -1.80
CA ASP A 201 -5.88 6.69 -2.04
C ASP A 201 -4.38 7.01 -1.93
N LEU A 202 -3.73 6.52 -0.87
CA LEU A 202 -2.29 6.72 -0.70
C LEU A 202 -1.45 6.00 -1.77
N ALA A 203 -1.95 4.87 -2.28
CA ALA A 203 -1.32 4.18 -3.41
C ALA A 203 -1.46 4.98 -4.72
N GLU A 204 -2.61 5.63 -4.94
CA GLU A 204 -2.84 6.56 -6.05
C GLU A 204 -1.90 7.78 -5.96
N ASP A 205 -1.82 8.43 -4.80
CA ASP A 205 -0.90 9.55 -4.55
C ASP A 205 0.56 9.18 -4.88
N CYS A 206 0.96 7.95 -4.55
CA CYS A 206 2.28 7.44 -4.88
C CYS A 206 2.47 7.28 -6.39
N ILE A 207 1.43 6.84 -7.12
CA ILE A 207 1.47 6.74 -8.59
C ILE A 207 1.52 8.12 -9.24
N ASP A 208 0.77 9.10 -8.76
CA ASP A 208 0.81 10.47 -9.26
C ASP A 208 2.21 11.06 -9.17
N ALA A 209 2.85 10.91 -8.02
CA ALA A 209 4.25 11.31 -7.83
C ALA A 209 5.19 10.56 -8.80
N LEU A 210 5.00 9.24 -8.94
CA LEU A 210 5.82 8.39 -9.80
C LEU A 210 5.73 8.80 -11.29
N LEU A 211 4.53 9.13 -11.79
CA LEU A 211 4.33 9.59 -13.16
C LEU A 211 5.02 10.93 -13.42
N ILE A 212 5.01 11.85 -12.45
CA ILE A 212 5.77 13.10 -12.53
C ILE A 212 7.28 12.81 -12.63
N PHE A 213 7.79 11.85 -11.85
CA PHE A 213 9.20 11.45 -11.92
C PHE A 213 9.55 10.82 -13.26
N ALA A 214 8.64 10.04 -13.85
CA ALA A 214 8.82 9.46 -15.18
C ALA A 214 8.90 10.51 -16.29
N ILE A 215 8.06 11.55 -16.24
CA ILE A 215 8.12 12.67 -17.20
C ILE A 215 9.46 13.38 -17.12
N LYS A 216 9.95 13.67 -15.90
CA LYS A 216 11.25 14.33 -15.71
C LYS A 216 12.44 13.50 -16.22
N ARG A 217 12.28 12.17 -16.33
CA ARG A 217 13.31 11.26 -16.86
C ARG A 217 13.35 11.22 -18.39
N GLU A 218 12.23 11.48 -19.06
CA GLU A 218 12.14 11.49 -20.53
C GLU A 218 12.69 12.79 -21.17
N ILE A 219 12.90 13.84 -20.36
CA ILE A 219 13.48 15.15 -20.75
C ILE A 219 15.00 15.10 -20.62
#